data_AF-Q64EW2-F1
#
_entry.id   AF-Q64EW2-F1
#
_cell.length_a   1.000
_cell.length_b   1.000
_cell.length_c   1.000
_cell.angle_alpha   90.00
_cell.angle_beta   90.00
_cell.angle_gamma   90.00
#
_symmetry.space_group_name_H-M   'P 1'
#
loop_
_entity.id
_entity.type
_entity.pdbx_description
1 polymer ?
#
loop_
_entity_poly.entity_id
_entity_poly.type
_entity_poly.pdbx_seq_one_letter_code
_entity_poly.pdbx_strand_id
1 'polypeptide(L)'
;MAIIMAESSYERRIKALYEKQIRMEALEGKFIKKVFKFNSVLLDIKETSARHQRKVGKMQKVVTERREELGRRVTFMGHLTQEVEAIKLRNLAMKDQIKQQKMLNNQRKNEIMERIHTLSKTTGTYVNQEALPARVKGVTVIPGDRRNQLIPFDLNATDDEGLNSLCQHLESLNVDVSQWQQLVSLAMDVALGARAPTTPPKEAANCKSIIEIDLTSPTS
;
A
#
# COMPACT_ATOMS: atom_id res chain seq x y z
N MET A 1 92.31 -81.27 -16.34
CA MET A 1 91.23 -81.62 -17.28
C MET A 1 89.91 -81.38 -16.60
N ALA A 2 89.11 -80.43 -17.09
CA ALA A 2 87.74 -80.27 -16.62
C ALA A 2 86.91 -81.46 -17.14
N ILE A 3 86.38 -82.29 -16.24
CA ILE A 3 85.44 -83.35 -16.60
C ILE A 3 84.15 -82.63 -16.99
N ILE A 4 83.95 -82.43 -18.29
CA ILE A 4 82.65 -82.00 -18.84
C ILE A 4 81.74 -83.21 -18.74
N MET A 5 81.05 -83.36 -17.60
CA MET A 5 79.95 -84.31 -17.49
C MET A 5 78.87 -83.86 -18.45
N ALA A 6 78.62 -84.65 -19.50
CA ALA A 6 77.52 -84.41 -20.41
C ALA A 6 76.21 -84.50 -19.60
N GLU A 7 75.48 -83.37 -19.48
CA GLU A 7 74.18 -83.33 -18.79
C GLU A 7 73.30 -84.48 -19.28
N SER A 8 72.87 -85.33 -18.35
CA SER A 8 71.96 -86.42 -18.69
C SER A 8 70.66 -85.85 -19.25
N SER A 9 69.98 -86.61 -20.12
CA SER A 9 68.68 -86.19 -20.67
C SER A 9 67.67 -85.80 -19.57
N TYR A 10 67.77 -86.46 -18.42
CA TYR A 10 66.96 -86.16 -17.24
C TYR A 10 67.30 -84.80 -16.62
N GLU A 11 68.58 -84.49 -16.40
CA GLU A 11 69.02 -83.20 -15.84
C GLU A 11 68.59 -82.01 -16.71
N ARG A 12 68.74 -82.12 -18.04
CA ARG A 12 68.26 -81.10 -18.98
C ARG A 12 66.75 -80.86 -18.85
N ARG A 13 65.95 -81.92 -18.71
CA ARG A 13 64.50 -81.80 -18.52
C ARG A 13 64.16 -81.13 -17.20
N ILE A 14 64.82 -81.50 -16.10
CA ILE A 14 64.60 -80.88 -14.79
C ILE A 14 64.96 -79.40 -14.82
N LYS A 15 66.10 -79.02 -15.41
CA LYS A 15 66.52 -77.63 -15.56
C LYS A 15 65.52 -76.81 -16.38
N ALA A 16 65.02 -77.36 -17.50
CA ALA A 16 63.99 -76.72 -18.31
C ALA A 16 62.67 -76.50 -17.54
N LEU A 17 62.28 -77.46 -16.69
CA LEU A 17 61.11 -77.31 -15.81
C LEU A 17 61.32 -76.20 -14.78
N TYR A 18 62.48 -76.14 -14.13
CA TYR A 18 62.82 -75.07 -13.19
C TYR A 18 62.87 -73.69 -13.86
N GLU A 19 63.48 -73.58 -15.04
CA GLU A 19 63.46 -72.31 -15.79
C GLU A 19 62.04 -71.89 -16.16
N LYS A 20 61.18 -72.84 -16.56
CA LYS A 20 59.76 -72.54 -16.85
C LYS A 20 59.06 -72.06 -15.58
N GLN A 21 59.29 -72.69 -14.44
CA GLN A 21 58.76 -72.28 -13.14
C GLN A 21 59.20 -70.85 -12.80
N ILE A 22 60.48 -70.54 -12.90
CA ILE A 22 61.03 -69.19 -12.65
C ILE A 22 60.38 -68.15 -13.57
N ARG A 23 60.19 -68.47 -14.86
CA ARG A 23 59.51 -67.58 -15.82
C ARG A 23 58.03 -67.37 -15.46
N MET A 24 57.34 -68.42 -15.03
CA MET A 24 55.95 -68.34 -14.58
C MET A 24 55.82 -67.47 -13.33
N GLU A 25 56.66 -67.67 -12.32
CA GLU A 25 56.69 -66.85 -11.10
C GLU A 25 56.96 -65.37 -11.42
N ALA A 26 57.87 -65.09 -12.36
CA ALA A 26 58.13 -63.71 -12.80
C ALA A 26 56.92 -63.07 -13.53
N LEU A 27 56.17 -63.85 -14.31
CA LEU A 27 54.94 -63.38 -14.95
C LEU A 27 53.81 -63.17 -13.95
N GLU A 28 53.63 -64.08 -13.00
CA GLU A 28 52.68 -63.95 -11.89
C GLU A 28 52.97 -62.71 -11.05
N GLY A 29 54.23 -62.47 -10.70
CA GLY A 29 54.65 -61.26 -9.99
C GLY A 29 54.34 -59.97 -10.76
N LYS A 30 54.51 -59.97 -12.10
CA LYS A 30 54.10 -58.84 -12.96
C LYS A 30 52.59 -58.67 -13.01
N PHE A 31 51.84 -59.77 -13.08
CA PHE A 31 50.38 -59.75 -13.08
C PHE A 31 49.83 -59.20 -11.76
N ILE A 32 50.32 -59.71 -10.62
CA ILE A 32 49.95 -59.23 -9.28
C ILE A 32 50.21 -57.72 -9.16
N LYS A 33 51.36 -57.21 -9.63
CA LYS A 33 51.65 -55.77 -9.65
C LYS A 33 50.64 -54.96 -10.48
N LYS A 34 50.22 -55.48 -11.63
CA LYS A 34 49.19 -54.82 -12.47
C LYS A 34 47.83 -54.83 -11.77
N VAL A 35 47.43 -55.95 -11.18
CA VAL A 35 46.18 -56.08 -10.42
C VAL A 35 46.19 -55.13 -9.22
N PHE A 36 47.29 -55.03 -8.50
CA PHE A 36 47.41 -54.11 -7.36
C PHE A 36 47.27 -52.65 -7.80
N LYS A 37 47.93 -52.24 -8.88
CA LYS A 37 47.78 -50.89 -9.46
C LYS A 37 46.34 -50.60 -9.88
N PHE A 38 45.71 -51.56 -10.57
CA PHE A 38 44.31 -51.43 -10.98
C PHE A 38 43.37 -51.28 -9.78
N ASN A 39 43.55 -52.10 -8.74
CA ASN A 39 42.74 -52.03 -7.52
C ASN A 39 42.91 -50.70 -6.78
N SER A 40 44.13 -50.16 -6.73
CA SER A 40 44.38 -48.82 -6.17
C SER A 40 43.59 -47.74 -6.92
N VAL A 41 43.67 -47.74 -8.25
CA VAL A 41 42.93 -46.77 -9.09
C VAL A 41 41.43 -46.93 -8.92
N LEU A 42 40.93 -48.17 -8.84
CA LEU A 42 39.52 -48.44 -8.63
C LEU A 42 39.02 -47.91 -7.27
N LEU A 43 39.83 -48.05 -6.22
CA LEU A 43 39.52 -47.50 -4.90
C LEU A 43 39.47 -45.97 -4.92
N ASP A 44 40.43 -45.30 -5.58
CA ASP A 44 40.46 -43.84 -5.70
C ASP A 44 39.24 -43.30 -6.48
N ILE A 45 38.85 -43.99 -7.56
CA ILE A 45 37.65 -43.65 -8.33
C ILE A 45 36.39 -43.84 -7.46
N LYS A 46 36.28 -44.94 -6.72
CA LYS A 46 35.14 -45.21 -5.83
C LYS A 46 35.02 -44.13 -4.76
N GLU A 47 36.13 -43.74 -4.13
CA GLU A 47 36.14 -42.69 -3.11
C GLU A 47 35.74 -41.33 -3.71
N THR A 48 36.26 -41.01 -4.89
CA THR A 48 35.94 -39.78 -5.62
C THR A 48 34.47 -39.75 -6.03
N SER A 49 33.91 -40.86 -6.50
CA SER A 49 32.49 -41.01 -6.80
C SER A 49 31.62 -40.79 -5.56
N ALA A 50 31.98 -41.38 -4.42
CA ALA A 50 31.28 -41.17 -3.15
C ALA A 50 31.31 -39.70 -2.69
N ARG A 51 32.44 -38.99 -2.90
CA ARG A 51 32.53 -37.55 -2.62
C ARG A 51 31.63 -36.73 -3.55
N HIS A 52 31.60 -37.04 -4.85
CA HIS A 52 30.72 -36.37 -5.81
C HIS A 52 29.25 -36.59 -5.47
N GLN A 53 28.85 -37.83 -5.16
CA GLN A 53 27.48 -38.14 -4.77
C GLN A 53 27.02 -37.31 -3.55
N ARG A 54 27.90 -37.15 -2.54
CA ARG A 54 27.62 -36.28 -1.39
C ARG A 54 27.46 -34.81 -1.78
N LYS A 55 28.30 -34.29 -2.68
CA LYS A 55 28.19 -32.91 -3.17
C LYS A 55 26.89 -32.69 -3.95
N VAL A 56 26.54 -33.61 -4.84
CA VAL A 56 25.28 -33.57 -5.60
C VAL A 56 24.08 -33.59 -4.65
N GLY A 57 24.08 -34.46 -3.63
CA GLY A 57 23.02 -34.48 -2.62
C GLY A 57 22.85 -33.15 -1.89
N LYS A 58 23.96 -32.49 -1.51
CA LYS A 58 23.91 -31.14 -0.91
C LYS A 58 23.35 -30.10 -1.86
N MET A 59 23.76 -30.10 -3.12
CA MET A 59 23.25 -29.16 -4.13
C MET A 59 21.76 -29.37 -4.38
N GLN A 60 21.30 -30.61 -4.46
CA GLN A 60 19.88 -30.93 -4.63
C GLN A 60 19.04 -30.38 -3.48
N LYS A 61 19.52 -30.47 -2.24
CA LYS A 61 18.84 -29.89 -1.07
C LYS A 61 18.70 -28.38 -1.21
N VAL A 62 19.78 -27.67 -1.57
CA VAL A 62 19.76 -26.22 -1.78
C VAL A 62 18.80 -25.83 -2.91
N VAL A 63 18.76 -26.59 -4.00
CA VAL A 63 17.84 -26.35 -5.12
C VAL A 63 16.38 -26.46 -4.67
N THR A 64 16.04 -27.47 -3.87
CA THR A 64 14.70 -27.63 -3.32
C THR A 64 14.33 -26.46 -2.40
N GLU A 65 15.21 -26.09 -1.46
CA GLU A 65 14.99 -24.97 -0.54
C GLU A 65 14.77 -23.64 -1.31
N ARG A 66 15.56 -23.39 -2.36
CA ARG A 66 15.40 -22.21 -3.21
C ARG A 66 14.11 -22.22 -4.02
N ARG A 67 13.65 -23.39 -4.47
CA ARG A 67 12.37 -23.52 -5.17
C ARG A 67 11.19 -23.22 -4.26
N GLU A 68 11.22 -23.72 -3.02
CA GLU A 68 10.18 -23.42 -2.02
C GLU A 68 10.13 -21.93 -1.67
N GLU A 69 11.31 -21.31 -1.48
CA GLU A 69 11.42 -19.88 -1.23
C GLU A 69 10.88 -19.05 -2.41
N LEU A 70 11.19 -19.44 -3.64
CA LEU A 70 10.64 -18.79 -4.83
C LEU A 70 9.11 -18.92 -4.87
N GLY A 71 8.57 -20.09 -4.55
CA GLY A 71 7.13 -20.32 -4.44
C GLY A 71 6.47 -19.35 -3.45
N ARG A 72 7.03 -19.22 -2.25
CA ARG A 72 6.55 -18.27 -1.23
C ARG A 72 6.55 -16.83 -1.74
N ARG A 73 7.63 -16.40 -2.42
CA ARG A 73 7.75 -15.05 -2.98
C ARG A 73 6.73 -14.78 -4.07
N VAL A 74 6.45 -15.76 -4.94
CA VAL A 74 5.42 -15.63 -5.97
C VAL A 74 4.04 -15.44 -5.36
N THR A 75 3.68 -16.24 -4.35
CA THR A 75 2.41 -16.07 -3.63
C THR A 75 2.31 -14.71 -2.95
N PHE A 76 3.39 -14.26 -2.30
CA PHE A 76 3.43 -12.95 -1.65
C PHE A 76 3.28 -11.79 -2.64
N MET A 77 3.96 -11.83 -3.79
CA MET A 77 3.78 -10.84 -4.86
C MET A 77 2.35 -10.84 -5.41
N GLY A 78 1.70 -12.01 -5.48
CA GLY A 78 0.28 -12.11 -5.84
C GLY A 78 -0.62 -11.36 -4.86
N HIS A 79 -0.41 -11.56 -3.55
CA HIS A 79 -1.15 -10.84 -2.51
C HIS A 79 -0.91 -9.32 -2.54
N LEU A 80 0.35 -8.88 -2.68
CA LEU A 80 0.67 -7.46 -2.80
C LEU A 80 0.00 -6.82 -4.02
N THR A 81 -0.06 -7.54 -5.14
CA THR A 81 -0.73 -7.05 -6.35
C THR A 81 -2.23 -6.84 -6.10
N GLN A 82 -2.89 -7.79 -5.44
CA GLN A 82 -4.30 -7.67 -5.07
C GLN A 82 -4.56 -6.50 -4.12
N GLU A 83 -3.69 -6.31 -3.12
CA GLU A 83 -3.82 -5.22 -2.14
C GLU A 83 -3.62 -3.85 -2.80
N VAL A 84 -2.65 -3.72 -3.70
CA VAL A 84 -2.42 -2.50 -4.47
C VAL A 84 -3.63 -2.16 -5.34
N GLU A 85 -4.23 -3.13 -6.04
CA GLU A 85 -5.42 -2.89 -6.85
C GLU A 85 -6.64 -2.52 -5.98
N ALA A 86 -6.81 -3.15 -4.81
CA ALA A 86 -7.86 -2.76 -3.86
C ALA A 86 -7.68 -1.32 -3.36
N ILE A 87 -6.45 -0.91 -3.04
CA ILE A 87 -6.14 0.46 -2.63
C ILE A 87 -6.40 1.46 -3.77
N LYS A 88 -6.03 1.13 -5.01
CA LYS A 88 -6.31 1.98 -6.17
C LYS A 88 -7.82 2.22 -6.35
N LEU A 89 -8.63 1.16 -6.27
CA LEU A 89 -10.08 1.26 -6.37
C LEU A 89 -10.68 2.13 -5.24
N ARG A 90 -10.21 1.94 -4.00
CA ARG A 90 -10.63 2.76 -2.87
C ARG A 90 -10.26 4.24 -3.05
N ASN A 91 -9.05 4.52 -3.52
CA ASN A 91 -8.59 5.88 -3.77
C ASN A 91 -9.39 6.56 -4.89
N LEU A 92 -9.79 5.81 -5.92
CA LEU A 92 -10.66 6.32 -6.99
C LEU A 92 -12.03 6.70 -6.42
N ALA A 93 -12.66 5.81 -5.64
CA ALA A 93 -13.95 6.09 -5.01
C ALA A 93 -13.89 7.32 -4.07
N MET A 94 -12.82 7.43 -3.28
CA MET A 94 -12.64 8.58 -2.39
C MET A 94 -12.45 9.90 -3.16
N LYS A 95 -11.73 9.86 -4.30
CA LYS A 95 -11.56 11.01 -5.18
C LYS A 95 -12.90 11.48 -5.75
N ASP A 96 -13.75 10.55 -6.17
CA ASP A 96 -15.09 10.89 -6.69
C ASP A 96 -16.00 11.44 -5.60
N GLN A 97 -15.94 10.89 -4.39
CA GLN A 97 -16.67 11.42 -3.24
C GLN A 97 -16.24 12.85 -2.90
N ILE A 98 -14.93 13.16 -2.91
CA ILE A 98 -14.42 14.52 -2.70
C ILE A 98 -14.92 15.46 -3.80
N LYS A 99 -14.96 15.00 -5.06
CA LYS A 99 -15.45 15.80 -6.19
C LYS A 99 -16.94 16.12 -6.03
N GLN A 100 -17.76 15.15 -5.63
CA GLN A 100 -19.18 15.34 -5.33
C GLN A 100 -19.37 16.32 -4.17
N GLN A 101 -18.61 16.17 -3.08
CA GLN A 101 -18.71 17.08 -1.94
C GLN A 101 -18.32 18.51 -2.32
N LYS A 102 -17.29 18.70 -3.15
CA LYS A 102 -16.92 20.02 -3.67
C LYS A 102 -18.02 20.62 -4.54
N MET A 103 -18.66 19.82 -5.39
CA MET A 103 -19.79 20.27 -6.21
C MET A 103 -20.96 20.74 -5.33
N LEU A 104 -21.35 19.92 -4.34
CA LEU A 104 -22.44 20.26 -3.42
C LEU A 104 -22.11 21.51 -2.58
N ASN A 105 -20.88 21.63 -2.10
CA ASN A 105 -20.43 22.82 -1.35
C ASN A 105 -20.47 24.08 -2.23
N ASN A 106 -20.08 23.97 -3.51
CA ASN A 106 -20.16 25.10 -4.45
C ASN A 106 -21.61 25.48 -4.75
N GLN A 107 -22.50 24.51 -4.96
CA GLN A 107 -23.94 24.76 -5.14
C GLN A 107 -24.52 25.47 -3.93
N ARG A 108 -24.27 24.95 -2.72
CA ARG A 108 -24.72 25.58 -1.47
C ARG A 108 -24.16 26.99 -1.29
N LYS A 109 -22.89 27.21 -1.64
CA LYS A 109 -22.28 28.55 -1.61
C LYS A 109 -22.98 29.51 -2.56
N ASN A 110 -23.28 29.08 -3.78
CA ASN A 110 -23.99 29.89 -4.76
C ASN A 110 -25.41 30.23 -4.28
N GLU A 111 -26.15 29.24 -3.76
CA GLU A 111 -27.49 29.45 -3.19
C GLU A 111 -27.46 30.46 -2.03
N ILE A 112 -26.49 30.36 -1.13
CA ILE A 112 -26.34 31.33 -0.02
C ILE A 112 -26.04 32.73 -0.56
N MET A 113 -25.16 32.85 -1.55
CA MET A 113 -24.83 34.13 -2.18
C MET A 113 -26.04 34.76 -2.88
N GLU A 114 -26.84 33.97 -3.58
CA GLU A 114 -28.09 34.44 -4.20
C GLU A 114 -29.10 34.91 -3.15
N ARG A 115 -29.24 34.18 -2.03
CA ARG A 115 -30.11 34.59 -0.91
C ARG A 115 -29.64 35.89 -0.26
N ILE A 116 -28.34 36.04 -0.02
CA ILE A 116 -27.76 37.29 0.49
C ILE A 116 -28.03 38.43 -0.50
N HIS A 117 -27.84 38.22 -1.80
CA HIS A 117 -28.12 39.24 -2.80
C HIS A 117 -29.60 39.66 -2.82
N THR A 118 -30.52 38.70 -2.75
CA THR A 118 -31.97 38.97 -2.66
C THR A 118 -32.29 39.74 -1.38
N LEU A 119 -31.73 39.34 -0.24
CA LEU A 119 -31.87 40.08 1.02
C LEU A 119 -31.38 41.51 0.92
N SER A 120 -30.17 41.72 0.39
CA SER A 120 -29.61 43.05 0.24
C SER A 120 -30.45 43.92 -0.68
N LYS A 121 -30.94 43.36 -1.80
CA LYS A 121 -31.76 44.09 -2.77
C LYS A 121 -33.12 44.48 -2.18
N THR A 122 -33.78 43.57 -1.47
CA THR A 122 -35.12 43.81 -0.91
C THR A 122 -35.09 44.73 0.29
N THR A 123 -34.05 44.69 1.11
CA THR A 123 -34.00 45.41 2.41
C THR A 123 -33.06 46.60 2.44
N GLY A 124 -32.25 46.78 1.39
CA GLY A 124 -31.15 47.74 1.41
C GLY A 124 -30.08 47.42 2.46
N THR A 125 -30.03 46.19 2.99
CA THR A 125 -29.04 45.79 3.99
C THR A 125 -27.79 45.19 3.37
N TYR A 126 -26.63 45.53 3.91
CA TYR A 126 -25.35 44.97 3.50
C TYR A 126 -24.69 44.34 4.73
N VAL A 127 -24.62 43.02 4.74
CA VAL A 127 -24.01 42.25 5.82
C VAL A 127 -22.52 42.07 5.55
N ASN A 128 -21.70 42.31 6.57
CA ASN A 128 -20.27 42.01 6.55
C ASN A 128 -20.06 40.49 6.67
N GLN A 129 -19.66 39.86 5.56
CA GLN A 129 -19.44 38.41 5.51
C GLN A 129 -18.25 37.95 6.34
N GLU A 130 -17.25 38.80 6.58
CA GLU A 130 -16.07 38.45 7.39
C GLU A 130 -16.39 38.34 8.88
N ALA A 131 -17.50 38.94 9.32
CA ALA A 131 -17.96 38.86 10.71
C ALA A 131 -18.76 37.58 11.01
N LEU A 132 -19.28 36.92 9.96
CA LEU A 132 -20.05 35.68 10.09
C LEU A 132 -19.12 34.47 10.31
N PRO A 133 -19.56 33.42 11.05
CA PRO A 133 -20.84 33.30 11.73
C PRO A 133 -20.82 33.88 13.16
N ALA A 134 -19.70 34.47 13.61
CA ALA A 134 -19.55 34.90 15.00
C ALA A 134 -20.46 36.08 15.37
N ARG A 135 -20.68 37.01 14.43
CA ARG A 135 -21.47 38.23 14.63
C ARG A 135 -22.22 38.61 13.35
N VAL A 136 -23.40 39.17 13.50
CA VAL A 136 -24.21 39.71 12.41
C VAL A 136 -24.03 41.22 12.39
N LYS A 137 -23.04 41.68 11.62
CA LYS A 137 -22.67 43.09 11.48
C LYS A 137 -22.96 43.58 10.06
N GLY A 138 -23.47 44.79 9.93
CA GLY A 138 -23.79 45.35 8.62
C GLY A 138 -24.32 46.77 8.65
N VAL A 139 -24.80 47.23 7.51
CA VAL A 139 -25.38 48.57 7.33
C VAL A 139 -26.66 48.47 6.52
N THR A 140 -27.72 49.11 6.98
CA THR A 140 -28.97 49.33 6.25
C THR A 140 -28.94 50.68 5.56
N VAL A 141 -29.28 50.73 4.27
CA VAL A 141 -29.40 51.96 3.49
C VAL A 141 -30.87 52.34 3.34
N ILE A 142 -31.26 53.48 3.88
CA ILE A 142 -32.60 54.06 3.68
C ILE A 142 -32.49 55.14 2.60
N PRO A 143 -33.17 54.99 1.45
CA PRO A 143 -33.23 56.02 0.43
C PRO A 143 -33.99 57.24 0.97
N GLY A 144 -33.37 58.41 0.91
CA GLY A 144 -34.01 59.68 1.30
C GLY A 144 -33.95 60.70 0.16
N ASP A 145 -34.92 61.60 0.09
CA ASP A 145 -35.10 62.57 -1.02
C ASP A 145 -33.88 63.43 -1.38
N ARG A 146 -32.90 63.55 -0.48
CA ARG A 146 -31.68 64.36 -0.71
C ARG A 146 -30.37 63.64 -0.36
N ARG A 147 -30.37 62.69 0.57
CA ARG A 147 -29.22 61.84 0.94
C ARG A 147 -29.74 60.51 1.50
N ASN A 148 -29.06 59.43 1.15
CA ASN A 148 -29.30 58.13 1.75
C ASN A 148 -28.85 58.13 3.21
N GLN A 149 -29.69 57.64 4.11
CA GLN A 149 -29.34 57.44 5.51
C GLN A 149 -28.77 56.04 5.70
N LEU A 150 -27.63 55.93 6.39
CA LEU A 150 -26.96 54.68 6.67
C LEU A 150 -27.13 54.34 8.15
N ILE A 151 -27.75 53.20 8.46
CA ILE A 151 -27.95 52.71 9.83
C ILE A 151 -27.05 51.48 10.05
N PRO A 152 -25.96 51.59 10.83
CA PRO A 152 -25.13 50.46 11.18
C PRO A 152 -25.82 49.58 12.24
N PHE A 153 -25.63 48.27 12.12
CA PHE A 153 -26.03 47.29 13.14
C PHE A 153 -24.88 46.32 13.43
N ASP A 154 -24.78 45.88 14.68
CA ASP A 154 -23.76 44.94 15.13
C ASP A 154 -24.35 44.07 16.24
N LEU A 155 -24.78 42.87 15.87
CA LEU A 155 -25.47 41.92 16.73
C LEU A 155 -24.59 40.68 16.96
N ASN A 156 -24.73 40.07 18.13
CA ASN A 156 -24.14 38.75 18.35
C ASN A 156 -24.92 37.69 17.59
N ALA A 157 -24.25 36.61 17.16
CA ALA A 157 -24.90 35.55 16.39
C ALA A 157 -26.01 34.79 17.14
N THR A 158 -26.05 34.91 18.47
CA THR A 158 -27.04 34.29 19.35
C THR A 158 -28.06 35.28 19.90
N ASP A 159 -28.02 36.54 19.48
CA ASP A 159 -28.94 37.58 19.96
C ASP A 159 -30.23 37.58 19.13
N ASP A 160 -31.09 36.61 19.40
CA ASP A 160 -32.36 36.43 18.67
C ASP A 160 -33.30 37.63 18.84
N GLU A 161 -33.27 38.32 19.99
CA GLU A 161 -34.08 39.52 20.26
C GLU A 161 -33.59 40.73 19.45
N GLY A 162 -32.27 40.93 19.41
CA GLY A 162 -31.65 41.97 18.59
C GLY A 162 -31.92 41.74 17.09
N LEU A 163 -31.87 40.49 16.64
CA LEU A 163 -32.15 40.14 15.25
C LEU A 163 -33.63 40.37 14.89
N ASN A 164 -34.56 39.98 15.77
CA ASN A 164 -35.99 40.26 15.58
C ASN A 164 -36.28 41.77 15.53
N SER A 165 -35.62 42.55 16.39
CA SER A 165 -35.76 44.01 16.39
C SER A 165 -35.27 44.64 15.08
N LEU A 166 -34.15 44.14 14.54
CA LEU A 166 -33.65 44.55 13.21
C LEU A 166 -34.64 44.19 12.11
N CYS A 167 -35.19 42.97 12.12
CA CYS A 167 -36.19 42.54 11.13
C CYS A 167 -37.45 43.42 11.15
N GLN A 168 -38.00 43.72 12.34
CA GLN A 168 -39.15 44.61 12.49
C GLN A 168 -38.84 46.03 11.98
N HIS A 169 -37.63 46.52 12.24
CA HIS A 169 -37.21 47.82 11.76
C HIS A 169 -37.14 47.85 10.22
N LEU A 170 -36.56 46.83 9.59
CA LEU A 170 -36.52 46.69 8.13
C LEU A 170 -37.93 46.51 7.53
N GLU A 171 -38.84 45.85 8.23
CA GLU A 171 -40.26 45.76 7.87
C GLU A 171 -40.91 47.13 7.76
N SER A 172 -40.70 47.99 8.76
CA SER A 172 -41.28 49.34 8.77
C SER A 172 -40.73 50.28 7.68
N LEU A 173 -39.53 49.99 7.16
CA LEU A 173 -38.81 50.86 6.22
C LEU A 173 -39.01 50.49 4.75
N ASN A 174 -39.42 49.26 4.47
CA ASN A 174 -39.52 48.73 3.11
C ASN A 174 -40.88 49.03 2.47
N VAL A 175 -40.88 49.95 1.50
CA VAL A 175 -42.09 50.42 0.82
C VAL A 175 -42.61 49.41 -0.22
N ASP A 176 -41.76 48.49 -0.72
CA ASP A 176 -42.18 47.46 -1.68
C ASP A 176 -42.63 46.17 -0.96
N VAL A 177 -43.91 46.17 -0.56
CA VAL A 177 -44.60 45.06 0.11
C VAL A 177 -44.45 43.73 -0.65
N SER A 178 -44.40 43.78 -2.00
CA SER A 178 -44.33 42.59 -2.84
C SER A 178 -42.97 41.89 -2.74
N GLN A 179 -41.88 42.66 -2.77
CA GLN A 179 -40.53 42.13 -2.54
C GLN A 179 -40.39 41.62 -1.12
N TRP A 180 -41.04 42.27 -0.15
CA TRP A 180 -40.94 41.84 1.24
C TRP A 180 -41.62 40.48 1.46
N GLN A 181 -42.83 40.31 0.91
CA GLN A 181 -43.54 39.02 0.93
C GLN A 181 -42.77 37.91 0.21
N GLN A 182 -42.10 38.21 -0.90
CA GLN A 182 -41.24 37.24 -1.60
C GLN A 182 -40.11 36.74 -0.70
N LEU A 183 -39.49 37.64 0.07
CA LEU A 183 -38.38 37.26 0.94
C LEU A 183 -38.84 36.48 2.17
N VAL A 184 -39.99 36.83 2.76
CA VAL A 184 -40.62 36.04 3.85
C VAL A 184 -40.94 34.62 3.35
N SER A 185 -41.46 34.49 2.12
CA SER A 185 -41.72 33.19 1.50
C SER A 185 -40.42 32.39 1.31
N LEU A 186 -39.36 33.05 0.80
CA LEU A 186 -38.04 32.43 0.64
C LEU A 186 -37.47 31.96 1.99
N ALA A 187 -37.62 32.75 3.05
CA ALA A 187 -37.15 32.41 4.40
C ALA A 187 -37.88 31.17 4.96
N MET A 188 -39.19 31.06 4.71
CA MET A 188 -39.98 29.88 5.08
C MET A 188 -39.49 28.62 4.35
N ASP A 189 -39.18 28.71 3.06
CA ASP A 189 -38.62 27.59 2.29
C ASP A 189 -37.26 27.13 2.86
N VAL A 190 -36.42 28.07 3.30
CA VAL A 190 -35.14 27.75 3.96
C VAL A 190 -35.33 27.08 5.31
N ALA A 191 -36.27 27.56 6.13
CA ALA A 191 -36.58 26.96 7.43
C ALA A 191 -37.13 25.54 7.29
N LEU A 192 -37.94 25.28 6.25
CA LEU A 192 -38.43 23.95 5.91
C LEU A 192 -37.30 23.03 5.41
N GLY A 193 -36.37 23.54 4.60
CA GLY A 193 -35.23 22.77 4.07
C GLY A 193 -34.16 22.43 5.12
N ALA A 194 -33.95 23.28 6.13
CA ALA A 194 -32.94 23.07 7.18
C ALA A 194 -33.29 21.92 8.16
N ARG A 195 -34.54 21.43 8.14
CA ARG A 195 -35.01 20.36 9.03
C ARG A 195 -34.66 18.94 8.56
N ALA A 196 -34.04 18.78 7.39
CA ALA A 196 -33.55 17.48 6.93
C ALA A 196 -32.38 17.01 7.82
N PRO A 197 -32.45 15.81 8.43
CA PRO A 197 -31.46 15.35 9.39
C PRO A 197 -30.12 15.12 8.70
N THR A 198 -29.15 15.98 8.98
CA THR A 198 -27.74 15.81 8.64
C THR A 198 -27.04 14.87 9.63
N THR A 199 -27.68 13.77 10.00
CA THR A 199 -26.96 12.66 10.64
C THR A 199 -26.17 11.92 9.57
N PRO A 200 -24.82 11.90 9.63
CA PRO A 200 -24.05 10.97 8.81
C PRO A 200 -24.39 9.54 9.27
N PRO A 201 -24.42 8.55 8.35
CA PRO A 201 -24.60 7.16 8.76
C PRO A 201 -23.48 6.78 9.73
N LYS A 202 -23.89 6.22 10.87
CA LYS A 202 -23.05 5.87 12.03
C LYS A 202 -22.13 4.66 11.78
N GLU A 203 -21.66 4.48 10.55
CA GLU A 203 -20.92 3.29 10.10
C GLU A 203 -19.42 3.53 9.81
N ALA A 204 -18.91 4.77 9.94
CA ALA A 204 -17.50 5.06 9.71
C ALA A 204 -16.60 4.99 10.96
N ALA A 205 -17.13 4.65 12.14
CA ALA A 205 -16.36 4.52 13.38
C ALA A 205 -15.53 3.23 13.48
N ASN A 206 -15.46 2.43 12.41
CA ASN A 206 -14.68 1.19 12.36
C ASN A 206 -13.41 1.34 11.50
N CYS A 207 -12.74 2.48 11.57
CA CYS A 207 -11.35 2.57 11.17
C CYS A 207 -10.49 2.00 12.30
N LYS A 208 -10.33 0.67 12.25
CA LYS A 208 -9.37 -0.07 13.07
C LYS A 208 -7.99 0.60 12.99
N SER A 209 -7.51 1.02 14.15
CA SER A 209 -6.10 1.07 14.57
C SER A 209 -5.10 1.53 13.52
N ILE A 210 -4.74 2.82 13.60
CA ILE A 210 -3.44 3.31 13.14
C ILE A 210 -2.37 2.47 13.84
N ILE A 211 -1.59 1.74 13.04
CA ILE A 211 -0.41 1.03 13.52
C ILE A 211 0.60 2.11 13.92
N GLU A 212 0.77 2.29 15.23
CA GLU A 212 1.87 3.08 15.79
C GLU A 212 3.15 2.23 15.63
N ILE A 213 3.97 2.59 14.64
CA ILE A 213 5.29 1.98 14.45
C ILE A 213 6.22 2.67 15.43
N ASP A 214 6.52 1.98 16.53
CA ASP A 214 7.57 2.38 17.46
C ASP A 214 8.94 2.26 16.77
N LEU A 215 9.57 3.41 16.51
CA LEU A 215 10.91 3.54 15.91
C LEU A 215 12.03 3.57 16.95
N THR A 216 11.76 3.23 18.22
CA THR A 216 12.76 3.31 19.32
C THR A 216 13.27 1.97 19.84
N SER A 217 12.94 0.85 19.18
CA SER A 217 13.52 -0.45 19.54
C SER A 217 15.00 -0.55 19.11
N PRO A 218 15.95 -0.81 20.02
CA PRO A 218 17.34 -1.01 19.66
C PRO A 218 17.50 -2.37 19.00
N THR A 219 18.10 -2.39 17.82
CA THR A 219 18.51 -3.62 17.13
C THR A 219 19.58 -4.30 17.98
N SER A 220 19.24 -5.44 18.61
CA SER A 220 20.22 -6.39 19.15
C SER A 220 20.80 -7.27 18.06
#